data_AF-A0A2E8KRP6-F1
#
_entry.id   AF-A0A2E8KRP6-F1
#
_cell.length_a   1.000
_cell.length_b   1.000
_cell.length_c   1.000
_cell.angle_alpha   90.00
_cell.angle_beta   90.00
_cell.angle_gamma   90.00
#
_symmetry.space_group_name_H-M   'P 1'
#
loop_
_entity.id
_entity.type
_entity.pdbx_description
1 polymer ?
#
loop_
_entity_poly.entity_id
_entity_poly.type
_entity_poly.pdbx_seq_one_letter_code
_entity_poly.pdbx_strand_id
1 'polypeptide(L)'
;MLDETIPLTTFEFDEWGNPKEKDYFDYIMKYSPYDNVEAKDYPHTLITTGYWDSQVQYWEPAKWIAKLRDVKTDDNVLIMYCNMETGHGGASGRFARYKEVAMEYSFMFMLEGIEE
;
A
#
# COMPACT_ATOMS: atom_id res chain seq x y z
N MET A 1 11.38 -2.51 -7.73
CA MET A 1 12.86 -2.41 -7.65
C MET A 1 13.63 -3.20 -8.71
N LEU A 2 13.20 -4.37 -9.20
CA LEU A 2 13.95 -5.05 -10.28
C LEU A 2 13.73 -4.45 -11.69
N ASP A 3 12.62 -3.77 -11.89
CA ASP A 3 12.22 -3.15 -13.16
C ASP A 3 12.58 -1.67 -13.17
N GLU A 4 13.63 -1.32 -13.93
CA GLU A 4 14.14 0.05 -14.05
C GLU A 4 13.28 0.95 -14.95
N THR A 5 12.25 0.41 -15.61
CA THR A 5 11.32 1.19 -16.42
C THR A 5 10.27 1.91 -15.55
N ILE A 6 10.11 1.47 -14.30
CA ILE A 6 9.21 2.08 -13.31
C ILE A 6 9.88 3.37 -12.78
N PRO A 7 9.14 4.50 -12.73
CA PRO A 7 9.65 5.74 -12.14
C PRO A 7 10.29 5.53 -10.77
N LEU A 8 11.30 6.34 -10.45
CA LEU A 8 12.07 6.33 -9.19
C LEU A 8 12.93 5.09 -8.91
N THR A 9 12.69 3.93 -9.53
CA THR A 9 13.40 2.67 -9.20
C THR A 9 14.93 2.82 -9.19
N THR A 10 15.50 3.44 -10.23
CA THR A 10 16.97 3.63 -10.31
C THR A 10 17.49 4.67 -9.32
N PHE A 11 16.69 5.69 -8.98
CA PHE A 11 17.04 6.69 -7.98
C PHE A 11 17.04 6.10 -6.56
N GLU A 12 16.14 5.16 -6.30
CA GLU A 12 15.99 4.51 -5.01
C GLU A 12 17.02 3.39 -4.75
N PHE A 13 17.87 3.05 -5.72
CA PHE A 13 18.97 2.09 -5.48
C PHE A 13 19.95 2.58 -4.44
N ASP A 14 20.19 3.89 -4.35
CA ASP A 14 21.07 4.47 -3.33
C ASP A 14 20.42 4.47 -1.93
N GLU A 15 19.09 4.33 -1.85
CA GLU A 15 18.34 4.28 -0.59
C GLU A 15 18.20 2.85 -0.07
N TRP A 16 17.72 1.92 -0.91
CA TRP A 16 17.39 0.54 -0.49
C TRP A 16 18.42 -0.51 -0.93
N GLY A 17 19.30 -0.17 -1.87
CA GLY A 17 20.15 -1.10 -2.59
C GLY A 17 19.55 -1.57 -3.92
N ASN A 18 20.42 -2.02 -4.83
CA ASN A 18 20.02 -2.55 -6.13
C ASN A 18 19.78 -4.06 -6.06
N PRO A 19 18.53 -4.55 -6.12
CA PRO A 19 18.23 -5.99 -6.04
C PRO A 19 18.69 -6.80 -7.26
N LYS A 20 19.30 -6.19 -8.28
CA LYS A 20 20.03 -6.94 -9.31
C LYS A 20 21.34 -7.51 -8.78
N GLU A 21 21.85 -7.00 -7.66
CA GLU A 21 22.98 -7.56 -6.94
C GLU A 21 22.49 -8.49 -5.83
N LYS A 22 23.13 -9.65 -5.71
CA LYS A 22 22.64 -10.75 -4.86
C LYS A 22 22.50 -10.36 -3.39
N ASP A 23 23.47 -9.64 -2.84
CA ASP A 23 23.49 -9.30 -1.41
C ASP A 23 22.31 -8.38 -1.05
N TYR A 24 22.00 -7.40 -1.90
CA TYR A 24 20.83 -6.55 -1.74
C TYR A 24 19.54 -7.33 -2.01
N PHE A 25 19.48 -8.17 -3.04
CA PHE A 25 18.31 -9.02 -3.31
C PHE A 25 17.93 -9.85 -2.10
N ASP A 26 18.88 -10.64 -1.58
CA ASP A 26 18.66 -11.51 -0.42
C ASP A 26 18.23 -10.72 0.81
N TYR A 27 18.73 -9.49 0.97
CA TYR A 27 18.38 -8.62 2.08
C TYR A 27 16.97 -8.02 1.94
N ILE A 28 16.66 -7.44 0.78
CA ILE A 28 15.34 -6.85 0.46
C ILE A 28 14.23 -7.90 0.60
N MET A 29 14.48 -9.13 0.15
CA MET A 29 13.52 -10.23 0.25
C MET A 29 13.15 -10.58 1.69
N LYS A 30 13.97 -10.26 2.69
CA LYS A 30 13.64 -10.51 4.11
C LYS A 30 12.56 -9.59 4.67
N TYR A 31 12.36 -8.43 4.06
CA TYR A 31 11.44 -7.42 4.60
C TYR A 31 10.41 -6.90 3.61
N SER A 32 10.54 -7.21 2.30
CA SER A 32 9.55 -6.82 1.29
C SER A 32 8.13 -7.23 1.74
N PRO A 33 7.18 -6.29 1.92
CA PRO A 33 5.85 -6.59 2.45
C PRO A 33 5.06 -7.56 1.58
N TYR A 34 5.22 -7.47 0.25
CA TYR A 34 4.53 -8.35 -0.68
C TYR A 34 5.08 -9.78 -0.61
N ASP A 35 6.40 -9.93 -0.54
CA ASP A 35 7.03 -11.24 -0.57
C ASP A 35 6.86 -12.01 0.75
N ASN A 36 6.76 -11.29 1.86
CA ASN A 36 6.62 -11.85 3.22
C ASN A 36 5.16 -11.95 3.71
N VAL A 37 4.16 -11.91 2.82
CA VAL A 37 2.79 -12.30 3.20
C VAL A 37 2.76 -13.81 3.48
N GLU A 38 2.25 -14.18 4.66
CA GLU A 38 2.23 -15.54 5.18
C GLU A 38 0.88 -15.88 5.84
N ALA A 39 0.58 -17.16 6.02
CA ALA A 39 -0.69 -17.60 6.61
C ALA A 39 -0.71 -17.32 8.11
N LYS A 40 -1.32 -16.19 8.48
CA LYS A 40 -1.52 -15.74 9.86
C LYS A 40 -2.65 -14.72 9.94
N ASP A 41 -2.98 -14.34 11.16
CA ASP A 41 -3.93 -13.27 11.42
C ASP A 41 -3.26 -11.91 11.14
N TYR A 42 -3.94 -11.07 10.36
CA TYR A 42 -3.56 -9.69 10.09
C TYR A 42 -4.54 -8.72 10.75
N PRO A 43 -4.13 -7.51 11.14
CA PRO A 43 -5.05 -6.53 11.72
C PRO A 43 -6.06 -6.01 10.69
N HIS A 44 -7.14 -5.40 11.19
CA HIS A 44 -8.01 -4.59 10.35
C HIS A 44 -7.19 -3.56 9.56
N THR A 45 -7.31 -3.55 8.24
CA THR A 45 -6.45 -2.74 7.37
C THR A 45 -7.25 -2.02 6.29
N LEU A 46 -7.03 -0.71 6.20
CA LEU A 46 -7.45 0.14 5.10
C LEU A 46 -6.21 0.52 4.29
N ILE A 47 -6.21 0.20 2.99
CA ILE A 47 -5.12 0.53 2.06
C ILE A 47 -5.60 1.66 1.15
N THR A 48 -4.88 2.78 1.11
CA THR A 48 -5.20 3.92 0.23
C THR A 48 -4.18 4.06 -0.88
N THR A 49 -4.62 4.47 -2.07
CA THR A 49 -3.73 4.79 -3.20
C THR A 49 -4.43 5.71 -4.20
N GLY A 50 -3.66 6.35 -5.08
CA GLY A 50 -4.16 7.08 -6.25
C GLY A 50 -3.89 6.31 -7.53
N TYR A 51 -4.86 6.26 -8.45
CA TYR A 51 -4.70 5.55 -9.72
C TYR A 51 -3.60 6.14 -10.61
N TRP A 52 -3.41 7.47 -10.54
CA TRP A 52 -2.39 8.20 -11.30
C TRP A 52 -1.13 8.49 -10.47
N ASP A 53 -0.86 7.70 -9.43
CA ASP A 53 0.31 7.89 -8.59
C ASP A 53 1.59 7.60 -9.39
N SER A 54 2.40 8.64 -9.58
CA SER A 54 3.64 8.60 -10.34
C SER A 54 4.86 8.21 -9.51
N GLN A 55 4.72 8.07 -8.19
CA GLN A 55 5.81 7.70 -7.27
C GLN A 55 5.67 6.25 -6.81
N VAL A 56 4.46 5.83 -6.41
CA VAL A 56 4.15 4.45 -6.02
C VAL A 56 3.01 3.95 -6.89
N GLN A 57 3.26 2.93 -7.69
CA GLN A 57 2.29 2.52 -8.68
C GLN A 57 1.08 1.82 -8.03
N TYR A 58 -0.15 2.17 -8.44
CA TYR A 58 -1.39 1.69 -7.80
C TYR A 58 -1.50 0.15 -7.73
N TRP A 59 -0.82 -0.56 -8.64
CA TRP A 59 -0.84 -2.01 -8.67
C TRP A 59 -0.02 -2.65 -7.54
N GLU A 60 0.90 -1.92 -6.91
CA GLU A 60 1.64 -2.42 -5.74
C GLU A 60 0.68 -2.71 -4.57
N PRO A 61 -0.11 -1.74 -4.06
CA PRO A 61 -1.12 -2.03 -3.05
C PRO A 61 -2.23 -2.96 -3.55
N ALA A 62 -2.60 -2.92 -4.84
CA ALA A 62 -3.61 -3.81 -5.40
C ALA A 62 -3.18 -5.29 -5.38
N LYS A 63 -1.91 -5.57 -5.73
CA LYS A 63 -1.32 -6.91 -5.61
C LYS A 63 -1.24 -7.33 -4.15
N TRP A 64 -0.84 -6.43 -3.25
CA TRP A 64 -0.68 -6.73 -1.84
C TRP A 64 -2.00 -7.12 -1.18
N ILE A 65 -3.08 -6.34 -1.36
CA ILE A 65 -4.38 -6.70 -0.82
C ILE A 65 -4.91 -8.03 -1.38
N ALA A 66 -4.68 -8.30 -2.66
CA ALA A 66 -5.08 -9.57 -3.26
C ALA A 66 -4.35 -10.76 -2.60
N LYS A 67 -3.03 -10.67 -2.41
CA LYS A 67 -2.25 -11.71 -1.73
C LYS A 67 -2.64 -11.86 -0.26
N LEU A 68 -2.86 -10.75 0.46
CA LEU A 68 -3.33 -10.79 1.85
C LEU A 68 -4.67 -11.52 1.98
N ARG A 69 -5.64 -11.24 1.10
CA ARG A 69 -6.96 -11.91 1.12
C ARG A 69 -6.89 -13.41 0.83
N ASP A 70 -5.94 -13.82 -0.02
CA ASP A 70 -5.74 -15.23 -0.37
C ASP A 70 -5.08 -16.03 0.75
N VAL A 71 -4.21 -15.39 1.54
CA VAL A 71 -3.30 -16.06 2.46
C VAL A 71 -3.70 -15.91 3.94
N LYS A 72 -4.29 -14.78 4.35
CA LYS A 72 -4.60 -14.52 5.76
C LYS A 72 -5.58 -15.54 6.35
N THR A 73 -5.50 -15.75 7.67
CA THR A 73 -6.30 -16.77 8.37
C THR A 73 -7.43 -16.20 9.24
N ASP A 74 -7.45 -14.90 9.45
CA ASP A 74 -8.46 -14.20 10.24
C ASP A 74 -9.70 -13.82 9.39
N ASP A 75 -10.69 -13.19 10.03
CA ASP A 75 -11.87 -12.58 9.38
C ASP A 75 -11.89 -11.04 9.51
N ASN A 76 -10.75 -10.42 9.82
CA ASN A 76 -10.67 -8.97 10.01
C ASN A 76 -10.92 -8.22 8.69
N VAL A 77 -11.51 -7.03 8.84
CA VAL A 77 -11.79 -6.10 7.74
C VAL A 77 -10.50 -5.74 6.98
N LEU A 78 -10.46 -6.05 5.69
CA LEU A 78 -9.36 -5.72 4.78
C LEU A 78 -9.92 -5.08 3.50
N ILE A 79 -9.76 -3.77 3.39
CA ILE A 79 -10.33 -2.97 2.29
C ILE A 79 -9.27 -2.07 1.65
N MET A 80 -9.51 -1.74 0.38
CA MET A 80 -8.67 -0.81 -0.38
C MET A 80 -9.55 0.30 -0.95
N TYR A 81 -9.09 1.54 -0.81
CA TYR A 81 -9.63 2.71 -1.47
C TYR A 81 -8.62 3.20 -2.51
N CYS A 82 -8.95 3.01 -3.80
CA CYS A 82 -8.19 3.57 -4.92
C CYS A 82 -8.91 4.81 -5.42
N ASN A 83 -8.32 5.99 -5.21
CA ASN A 83 -8.84 7.21 -5.78
C ASN A 83 -8.49 7.27 -7.27
N MET A 84 -9.50 7.15 -8.13
CA MET A 84 -9.33 7.04 -9.57
C MET A 84 -8.93 8.38 -10.25
N GLU A 85 -8.94 9.48 -9.51
CA GLU A 85 -8.74 10.84 -10.03
C GLU A 85 -7.43 11.48 -9.56
N THR A 86 -6.69 10.84 -8.64
CA THR A 86 -5.52 11.45 -7.98
C THR A 86 -4.23 10.69 -8.23
N GLY A 87 -3.12 11.39 -8.03
CA GLY A 87 -1.78 10.80 -7.96
C GLY A 87 -1.24 10.76 -6.53
N HIS A 88 0.09 10.80 -6.39
CA HIS A 88 0.76 10.59 -5.09
C HIS A 88 0.31 11.54 -3.97
N GLY A 89 0.10 12.81 -4.31
CA GLY A 89 -0.28 13.83 -3.33
C GLY A 89 -1.75 13.76 -2.87
N GLY A 90 -2.54 12.78 -3.35
CA GLY A 90 -3.96 12.70 -3.09
C GLY A 90 -4.75 13.82 -3.77
N ALA A 91 -5.95 14.11 -3.25
CA ALA A 91 -6.84 15.10 -3.86
C ALA A 91 -6.35 16.56 -3.67
N SER A 92 -6.21 17.31 -4.77
CA SER A 92 -5.61 18.66 -4.79
C SER A 92 -6.55 19.81 -4.37
N GLY A 93 -7.70 19.50 -3.76
CA GLY A 93 -8.67 20.49 -3.28
C GLY A 93 -8.76 20.52 -1.75
N ARG A 94 -8.88 21.72 -1.14
CA ARG A 94 -8.99 21.91 0.31
C ARG A 94 -10.00 20.94 0.96
N PHE A 95 -11.20 20.84 0.39
CA PHE A 95 -12.24 19.97 0.92
C PHE A 95 -12.07 18.50 0.53
N ALA A 96 -11.46 18.21 -0.61
CA ALA A 96 -11.27 16.85 -1.08
C ALA A 96 -10.30 16.08 -0.17
N ARG A 97 -9.21 16.74 0.27
CA ARG A 97 -8.31 16.19 1.30
C ARG A 97 -9.05 15.87 2.60
N TYR A 98 -9.97 16.74 3.06
CA TYR A 98 -10.74 16.46 4.28
C TYR A 98 -11.70 15.28 4.13
N LYS A 99 -12.19 14.99 2.93
CA LYS A 99 -13.01 13.79 2.68
C LYS A 99 -12.18 12.52 2.79
N GLU A 100 -10.97 12.50 2.27
CA GLU A 100 -10.05 11.35 2.40
C GLU A 100 -9.69 11.12 3.88
N VAL A 101 -9.34 12.19 4.61
CA VAL A 101 -9.10 12.11 6.05
C VAL A 101 -10.34 11.61 6.80
N ALA A 102 -11.53 12.15 6.51
CA ALA A 102 -12.77 11.69 7.14
C ALA A 102 -13.04 10.20 6.88
N MET A 103 -12.71 9.70 5.68
CA MET A 103 -12.83 8.28 5.35
C MET A 103 -11.89 7.41 6.20
N GLU A 104 -10.63 7.82 6.38
CA GLU A 104 -9.67 7.11 7.25
C GLU A 104 -10.14 7.05 8.70
N TYR A 105 -10.62 8.18 9.25
CA TYR A 105 -11.19 8.22 10.61
C TYR A 105 -12.48 7.39 10.72
N SER A 106 -13.33 7.41 9.69
CA SER A 106 -14.55 6.60 9.67
C SER A 106 -14.23 5.11 9.74
N PHE A 107 -13.16 4.66 9.09
CA PHE A 107 -12.68 3.29 9.21
C PHE A 107 -12.29 2.96 10.66
N MET A 108 -11.53 3.83 11.33
CA MET A 108 -11.14 3.62 12.73
C MET A 108 -12.36 3.63 13.67
N PHE A 109 -13.27 4.59 13.51
CA PHE A 109 -14.49 4.68 14.33
C PHE A 109 -15.42 3.49 14.14
N MET A 110 -15.56 2.99 12.91
CA MET A 110 -16.29 1.76 12.62
C MET A 110 -15.70 0.56 13.38
N LEU A 111 -14.37 0.44 13.47
CA LEU A 111 -13.73 -0.65 14.22
C LEU A 111 -13.96 -0.53 15.74
N GLU A 112 -14.05 0.68 16.26
CA GLU A 112 -14.34 0.95 17.67
C GLU A 112 -15.84 0.96 18.00
N GLY A 113 -16.71 0.77 17.02
CA GLY A 113 -18.17 0.80 17.19
C GLY A 113 -18.74 2.17 17.55
N ILE A 114 -18.09 3.26 17.14
CA ILE A 114 -18.55 4.63 17.34
C ILE A 114 -19.49 5.00 16.19
N GLU A 115 -20.75 5.28 16.50
CA GLU A 115 -21.79 5.57 15.50
C GLU A 115 -22.20 7.06 15.41
N GLU A 116 -21.83 7.91 16.39
CA GLU A 116 -22.13 9.36 16.44
C GLU A 116 -21.06 10.19 17.16
#